data_AF-A0ABD5JY92-F1
#
_entry.id   AF-A0ABD5JY92-F1
#
_cell.length_a   1.000
_cell.length_b   1.000
_cell.length_c   1.000
_cell.angle_alpha   90.00
_cell.angle_beta   90.00
_cell.angle_gamma   90.00
#
_symmetry.space_group_name_H-M   'P 1'
#
loop_
_entity.id
_entity.type
_entity.pdbx_description
1 polymer ?
#
loop_
_entity_poly.entity_id
_entity_poly.type
_entity_poly.pdbx_seq_one_letter_code
_entity_poly.pdbx_strand_id
1 'polypeptide(L)'
;MRRAFPDFATVLKETEANSGQEEAGRRSQINLASAFFSAGLGDSAAPSRPEIDLAPLFYVEEKSAESDQRETERQAIAERMQNQSPDAIRQELNLRPGLTRAELQRLRRSFAASNHPDRLPQEFRADAEQRMKMANALLDTAMATAAN
;
A
#
# COMPACT_ATOMS: atom_id res chain seq x y z
N MET A 1 32.62 31.28 20.96
CA MET A 1 32.56 29.96 21.61
C MET A 1 32.04 28.96 20.59
N ARG A 2 32.90 28.09 20.03
CA ARG A 2 32.49 27.07 19.05
C ARG A 2 31.92 25.89 19.84
N ARG A 3 30.65 25.53 19.61
CA ARG A 3 30.06 24.30 20.14
C ARG A 3 30.74 23.12 19.46
N ALA A 4 31.43 22.28 20.22
CA ALA A 4 31.95 21.02 19.72
C ALA A 4 30.75 20.08 19.51
N PHE A 5 30.43 19.78 18.26
CA PHE A 5 29.45 18.74 17.96
C PHE A 5 30.12 17.38 18.22
N PRO A 6 29.47 16.47 18.96
CA PRO A 6 30.01 15.14 19.19
C PRO A 6 30.17 14.40 17.86
N ASP A 7 31.25 13.63 17.76
CA ASP A 7 31.57 12.83 16.58
C ASP A 7 30.49 11.77 16.33
N PHE A 8 30.21 11.48 15.06
CA PHE A 8 29.18 10.51 14.64
C PHE A 8 29.38 9.14 15.28
N ALA A 9 30.64 8.74 15.48
CA ALA A 9 30.97 7.49 16.16
C ALA A 9 30.47 7.42 17.61
N THR A 10 30.39 8.58 18.29
CA THR A 10 29.88 8.65 19.67
C THR A 10 28.37 8.53 19.70
N VAL A 11 27.68 9.20 18.77
CA VAL A 11 26.21 9.13 18.63
C VAL A 11 25.76 7.71 18.28
N LEU A 12 26.46 7.02 17.36
CA LEU A 12 26.17 5.63 17.00
C LEU A 12 26.30 4.69 18.21
N LYS A 13 27.35 4.84 19.01
CA LYS A 13 27.56 4.02 20.20
C LYS A 13 26.50 4.24 21.28
N GLU A 14 26.00 5.47 21.44
CA GLU A 14 24.88 5.76 22.34
C GLU A 14 23.57 5.13 21.85
N THR A 15 23.30 5.13 20.54
CA THR A 15 22.10 4.48 19.99
C THR A 15 22.11 2.95 20.12
N GLU A 16 23.27 2.31 20.00
CA GLU A 16 23.41 0.86 20.20
C GLU A 16 23.30 0.47 21.68
N ALA A 17 23.80 1.30 22.60
CA ALA A 17 23.63 1.06 24.04
C ALA A 17 22.18 1.19 24.50
N ASN A 18 21.38 2.03 23.81
CA ASN A 18 19.97 2.25 24.13
C ASN A 18 19.01 1.24 23.48
N SER A 19 19.43 0.50 22.45
CA SER A 19 18.59 -0.50 21.76
C SER A 19 18.57 -1.88 22.43
N GLY A 20 19.38 -2.09 23.47
CA GLY A 20 19.47 -3.36 24.21
C GLY A 20 18.44 -3.58 25.32
N GLN A 21 17.46 -2.69 25.54
CA GLN A 21 16.53 -2.77 26.67
C GLN A 21 15.03 -2.79 26.32
N GLU A 22 14.64 -3.02 25.06
CA GLU A 22 13.22 -3.15 24.68
C GLU A 22 12.94 -4.40 23.81
N GLU A 23 13.44 -5.58 24.20
CA GLU A 23 12.94 -6.87 23.71
C GLU A 23 12.20 -7.63 24.83
N ALA A 24 11.00 -7.17 25.20
CA ALA A 24 10.06 -7.94 26.01
C ALA A 24 8.62 -7.43 25.84
N GLY A 25 8.15 -7.35 24.58
CA GLY A 25 6.87 -6.72 24.25
C GLY A 25 6.03 -7.50 23.25
N ARG A 26 5.49 -8.65 23.68
CA ARG A 26 4.22 -9.22 23.19
C ARG A 26 4.15 -9.53 21.68
N ARG A 27 4.77 -10.65 21.27
CA ARG A 27 4.42 -11.32 20.00
C ARG A 27 2.96 -11.75 20.08
N SER A 28 2.07 -11.04 19.38
CA SER A 28 0.68 -11.45 19.20
C SER A 28 0.67 -12.69 18.31
N GLN A 29 0.57 -13.86 18.94
CA GLN A 29 0.40 -15.12 18.24
C GLN A 29 -0.99 -15.11 17.60
N ILE A 30 -1.06 -14.85 16.30
CA ILE A 30 -2.29 -15.04 15.52
C ILE A 30 -2.47 -16.56 15.39
N ASN A 31 -3.30 -17.12 16.27
CA ASN A 31 -3.70 -18.53 16.21
C ASN A 31 -4.74 -18.69 15.10
N LEU A 32 -4.29 -19.03 13.90
CA LEU A 32 -5.14 -19.36 12.77
C LEU A 32 -5.59 -20.82 12.94
N ALA A 33 -6.66 -21.03 13.73
CA ALA A 33 -7.26 -22.34 13.93
C ALA A 33 -7.95 -22.79 12.64
N SER A 34 -7.23 -23.52 11.79
CA SER A 34 -7.80 -24.27 10.68
C SER A 34 -8.53 -25.50 11.23
N ALA A 35 -9.85 -25.40 11.37
CA ALA A 35 -10.68 -26.57 11.66
C ALA A 35 -10.80 -27.42 10.37
N PHE A 36 -9.97 -28.46 10.26
CA PHE A 36 -10.18 -29.56 9.33
C PHE A 36 -11.37 -30.39 9.82
N PHE A 37 -12.50 -30.32 9.13
CA PHE A 37 -13.64 -31.19 9.40
C PHE A 37 -13.39 -32.56 8.71
N SER A 38 -12.96 -33.55 9.50
CA SER A 38 -12.83 -34.94 9.05
C SER A 38 -14.10 -35.69 9.42
N ALA A 39 -14.99 -35.92 8.46
CA ALA A 39 -16.14 -36.81 8.63
C ALA A 39 -15.67 -38.27 8.58
N GLY A 40 -16.21 -39.09 9.48
CA GLY A 40 -15.62 -40.35 9.93
C GLY A 40 -15.62 -41.51 8.92
N LEU A 41 -14.70 -42.44 9.18
CA LEU A 41 -14.62 -43.76 8.59
C LEU A 41 -15.91 -44.56 8.82
N GLY A 42 -16.56 -44.93 7.72
CA GLY A 42 -17.42 -46.11 7.65
C GLY A 42 -16.73 -47.12 6.74
N ASP A 43 -16.14 -48.16 7.32
CA ASP A 43 -15.75 -49.35 6.58
C ASP A 43 -17.02 -50.09 6.15
N SER A 44 -17.38 -49.97 4.88
CA SER A 44 -18.33 -50.90 4.24
C SER A 44 -18.18 -50.84 2.73
N ALA A 45 -17.69 -51.97 2.18
CA ALA A 45 -17.86 -52.48 0.83
C ALA A 45 -17.93 -51.45 -0.31
N ALA A 46 -16.83 -51.34 -1.07
CA ALA A 46 -16.69 -50.52 -2.26
C ALA A 46 -17.95 -50.47 -3.15
N PRO A 47 -18.54 -49.28 -3.33
CA PRO A 47 -19.23 -48.92 -4.55
C PRO A 47 -18.36 -47.93 -5.32
N SER A 48 -18.08 -48.25 -6.58
CA SER A 48 -17.66 -47.34 -7.66
C SER A 48 -17.45 -45.89 -7.22
N ARG A 49 -16.18 -45.55 -6.95
CA ARG A 49 -15.72 -44.17 -6.74
C ARG A 49 -16.23 -43.34 -7.93
N PRO A 50 -17.10 -42.32 -7.74
CA PRO A 50 -17.25 -41.36 -8.80
C PRO A 50 -15.88 -40.71 -8.95
N GLU A 51 -15.23 -40.90 -10.10
CA GLU A 51 -14.17 -40.00 -10.49
C GLU A 51 -14.84 -38.63 -10.59
N ILE A 52 -14.77 -37.88 -9.50
CA ILE A 52 -15.04 -36.45 -9.54
C ILE A 52 -13.91 -35.92 -10.39
N ASP A 53 -14.17 -35.84 -11.69
CA ASP A 53 -13.29 -35.16 -12.62
C ASP A 53 -13.19 -33.72 -12.11
N LEU A 54 -12.04 -33.41 -11.50
CA LEU A 54 -11.71 -32.09 -10.98
C LEU A 54 -11.19 -31.19 -12.10
N ALA A 55 -11.00 -31.72 -13.32
CA ALA A 55 -10.59 -30.93 -14.48
C ALA A 55 -11.52 -29.73 -14.78
N PRO A 56 -12.86 -29.80 -14.59
CA PRO A 56 -13.75 -28.67 -14.82
C PRO A 56 -13.74 -27.62 -13.71
N LEU A 57 -13.27 -27.95 -12.49
CA LEU A 57 -13.27 -27.00 -11.37
C LEU A 57 -12.21 -25.89 -11.52
N PHE A 58 -11.21 -26.11 -12.37
CA PHE A 58 -10.19 -25.11 -12.75
C PHE A 58 -10.33 -24.64 -14.20
N TYR A 59 -11.29 -25.19 -14.96
CA TYR A 59 -11.58 -24.73 -16.31
C TYR A 59 -12.48 -23.49 -16.22
N VAL A 60 -11.85 -22.40 -15.81
CA VAL A 60 -12.47 -21.08 -15.84
C VAL A 60 -12.50 -20.63 -17.30
N GLU A 61 -13.65 -20.82 -17.94
CA GLU A 61 -13.98 -20.20 -19.22
C GLU A 61 -14.31 -18.68 -19.00
N GLU A 62 -13.39 -17.93 -18.35
CA GLU A 62 -13.47 -16.46 -18.09
C GLU A 62 -12.44 -15.65 -18.90
N LYS A 63 -11.74 -16.28 -19.84
CA LYS A 63 -10.58 -15.66 -20.52
C LYS A 63 -10.92 -14.37 -21.28
N SER A 64 -12.17 -14.15 -21.69
CA SER A 64 -12.60 -12.96 -22.43
C SER A 64 -13.15 -11.83 -21.56
N ALA A 65 -13.82 -12.12 -20.45
CA ALA A 65 -14.38 -11.08 -19.58
C ALA A 65 -13.32 -10.40 -18.70
N GLU A 66 -12.31 -11.16 -18.24
CA GLU A 66 -11.20 -10.61 -17.45
C GLU A 66 -10.25 -9.72 -18.27
N SER A 67 -10.07 -9.99 -19.57
CA SER A 67 -9.18 -9.20 -20.42
C SER A 67 -9.70 -7.78 -20.62
N ASP A 68 -11.01 -7.65 -20.82
CA ASP A 68 -11.65 -6.36 -21.04
C ASP A 68 -11.63 -5.49 -19.77
N GLN A 69 -11.77 -6.12 -18.60
CA GLN A 69 -11.66 -5.45 -17.30
C GLN A 69 -10.26 -4.90 -17.04
N ARG A 70 -9.20 -5.70 -17.27
CA ARG A 70 -7.81 -5.27 -17.07
C ARG A 70 -7.41 -4.13 -18.01
N GLU A 71 -7.89 -4.15 -19.25
CA GLU A 71 -7.65 -3.07 -20.21
C GLU A 71 -8.35 -1.78 -19.78
N THR A 72 -9.60 -1.87 -19.32
CA THR A 72 -10.35 -0.73 -18.77
C THR A 72 -9.63 -0.13 -17.55
N GLU A 73 -9.13 -0.96 -16.64
CA GLU A 73 -8.35 -0.49 -15.48
C GLU A 73 -7.05 0.20 -15.88
N ARG A 74 -6.33 -0.34 -16.88
CA ARG A 74 -5.11 0.28 -17.43
C ARG A 74 -5.40 1.64 -18.04
N GLN A 75 -6.48 1.76 -18.81
CA GLN A 75 -6.90 3.05 -19.40
C GLN A 75 -7.24 4.07 -18.31
N ALA A 76 -7.98 3.67 -17.26
CA ALA A 76 -8.28 4.53 -16.13
C ALA A 76 -7.04 4.95 -15.33
N ILE A 77 -5.99 4.12 -15.29
CA ILE A 77 -4.68 4.52 -14.74
C ILE A 77 -4.00 5.52 -15.68
N ALA A 78 -3.96 5.25 -16.99
CA ALA A 78 -3.32 6.10 -17.97
C ALA A 78 -3.91 7.52 -17.98
N GLU A 79 -5.24 7.65 -17.97
CA GLU A 79 -5.94 8.94 -17.91
C GLU A 79 -5.56 9.73 -16.64
N ARG A 80 -5.50 9.05 -15.49
CA ARG A 80 -5.07 9.69 -14.25
C ARG A 80 -3.62 10.15 -14.33
N MET A 81 -2.74 9.34 -14.89
CA MET A 81 -1.30 9.62 -14.96
C MET A 81 -0.97 10.72 -15.97
N GLN A 82 -1.74 10.86 -17.05
CA GLN A 82 -1.62 11.97 -18.00
C GLN A 82 -1.90 13.34 -17.36
N ASN A 83 -2.75 13.39 -16.33
CA ASN A 83 -3.13 14.65 -15.72
C ASN A 83 -2.07 15.12 -14.69
N GLN A 84 -1.00 15.74 -15.20
CA GLN A 84 0.15 16.23 -14.44
C GLN A 84 0.08 17.72 -14.09
N SER A 85 -1.01 18.41 -14.45
CA SER A 85 -1.16 19.84 -14.16
C SER A 85 -1.20 20.09 -12.64
N PRO A 86 -0.44 21.08 -12.13
CA PRO A 86 -0.46 21.44 -10.71
C PRO A 86 -1.86 21.76 -10.18
N ASP A 87 -2.70 22.41 -11.00
CA ASP A 87 -4.07 22.77 -10.61
C ASP A 87 -4.98 21.54 -10.51
N ALA A 88 -4.83 20.57 -11.42
CA ALA A 88 -5.55 19.31 -11.35
C ALA A 88 -5.19 18.52 -10.09
N ILE A 89 -3.90 18.47 -9.73
CA ILE A 89 -3.42 17.81 -8.52
C ILE A 89 -3.92 18.55 -7.26
N ARG A 90 -3.97 19.89 -7.26
CA ARG A 90 -4.58 20.65 -6.16
C ARG A 90 -6.06 20.30 -5.95
N GLN A 91 -6.81 20.17 -7.04
CA GLN A 91 -8.22 19.79 -7.00
C GLN A 91 -8.40 18.35 -6.49
N GLU A 92 -7.58 17.41 -6.96
CA GLU A 92 -7.59 16.01 -6.50
C GLU A 92 -7.27 15.90 -5.00
N LEU A 93 -6.28 16.65 -4.52
CA LEU A 93 -5.93 16.73 -3.10
C LEU A 93 -6.98 17.47 -2.25
N ASN A 94 -7.96 18.14 -2.87
CA ASN A 94 -8.96 18.97 -2.19
C ASN A 94 -8.33 20.00 -1.23
N LEU A 95 -7.22 20.62 -1.66
CA LEU A 95 -6.50 21.60 -0.84
C LEU A 95 -7.33 22.87 -0.65
N ARG A 96 -7.78 23.09 0.57
CA ARG A 96 -8.54 24.27 1.00
C ARG A 96 -7.72 25.11 1.97
N PRO A 97 -7.86 26.44 1.95
CA PRO A 97 -7.25 27.30 2.96
C PRO A 97 -7.86 26.99 4.34
N GLY A 98 -7.02 26.98 5.38
CA GLY A 98 -7.45 26.74 6.77
C GLY A 98 -7.45 25.28 7.22
N LEU A 99 -6.95 24.35 6.40
CA LEU A 99 -6.71 22.96 6.84
C LEU A 99 -5.64 22.91 7.93
N THR A 100 -5.86 22.07 8.92
CA THR A 100 -4.88 21.79 9.99
C THR A 100 -3.74 20.92 9.46
N ARG A 101 -2.59 20.95 10.14
CA ARG A 101 -1.44 20.09 9.78
C ARG A 101 -1.79 18.60 9.78
N ALA A 102 -2.62 18.15 10.71
CA ALA A 102 -3.06 16.75 10.80
C ALA A 102 -3.91 16.33 9.59
N GLU A 103 -4.79 17.21 9.10
CA GLU A 103 -5.59 16.97 7.90
C GLU A 103 -4.72 16.91 6.65
N LEU A 104 -3.75 17.82 6.51
CA LEU A 104 -2.80 17.80 5.39
C LEU A 104 -1.98 16.51 5.36
N GLN A 105 -1.55 15.99 6.51
CA GLN A 105 -0.88 14.68 6.58
C GLN A 105 -1.82 13.52 6.20
N ARG A 106 -3.10 13.60 6.57
CA ARG A 106 -4.10 12.60 6.15
C ARG A 106 -4.28 12.62 4.64
N LEU A 107 -4.39 13.79 4.03
CA LEU A 107 -4.48 13.97 2.57
C LEU A 107 -3.25 13.43 1.85
N ARG A 108 -2.04 13.68 2.40
CA ARG A 108 -0.80 13.11 1.87
C ARG A 108 -0.86 11.58 1.80
N ARG A 109 -1.28 10.93 2.90
CA ARG A 109 -1.38 9.47 2.97
C ARG A 109 -2.42 8.91 2.01
N SER A 110 -3.59 9.54 1.90
CA SER A 110 -4.63 9.09 0.97
C SER A 110 -4.19 9.25 -0.48
N PHE A 111 -3.53 10.35 -0.82
CA PHE A 111 -3.00 10.57 -2.17
C PHE A 111 -1.91 9.56 -2.52
N ALA A 112 -1.00 9.29 -1.57
CA ALA A 112 0.02 8.25 -1.74
C ALA A 112 -0.60 6.87 -1.96
N ALA A 113 -1.66 6.52 -1.23
CA ALA A 113 -2.31 5.23 -1.38
C ALA A 113 -2.79 4.98 -2.83
N SER A 114 -3.32 5.99 -3.53
CA SER A 114 -3.82 5.84 -4.90
C SER A 114 -2.77 6.07 -5.98
N ASN A 115 -1.73 6.87 -5.72
CA ASN A 115 -0.80 7.37 -6.76
C ASN A 115 0.67 6.97 -6.54
N HIS A 116 1.00 6.08 -5.60
CA HIS A 116 2.40 5.69 -5.37
C HIS A 116 3.01 4.93 -6.56
N PRO A 117 4.23 5.28 -7.03
CA PRO A 117 4.86 4.63 -8.18
C PRO A 117 5.02 3.11 -8.00
N ASP A 118 5.31 2.64 -6.79
CA ASP A 118 5.49 1.20 -6.54
C ASP A 118 4.21 0.37 -6.70
N ARG A 119 3.03 1.01 -6.64
CA ARG A 119 1.74 0.31 -6.81
C ARG A 119 1.30 0.23 -8.26
N LEU A 120 1.98 0.93 -9.16
CA LEU A 120 1.59 1.06 -10.56
C LEU A 120 2.49 0.23 -11.49
N PRO A 121 1.95 -0.19 -12.66
CA PRO A 121 2.73 -0.81 -13.72
C PRO A 121 3.93 0.05 -14.12
N GLN A 122 5.00 -0.60 -14.56
CA GLN A 122 6.29 0.06 -14.86
C GLN A 122 6.15 1.24 -15.83
N GLU A 123 5.25 1.14 -16.81
CA GLU A 123 4.97 2.17 -17.82
C GLU A 123 4.50 3.51 -17.20
N PHE A 124 3.79 3.46 -16.07
CA PHE A 124 3.21 4.64 -15.41
C PHE A 124 4.04 5.17 -14.24
N ARG A 125 5.13 4.51 -13.87
CA ARG A 125 5.90 4.86 -12.66
C ARG A 125 6.52 6.24 -12.73
N ALA A 126 7.05 6.62 -13.88
CA ALA A 126 7.66 7.94 -14.08
C ALA A 126 6.63 9.07 -13.89
N ASP A 127 5.43 8.88 -14.46
CA ASP A 127 4.33 9.85 -14.33
C ASP A 127 3.82 9.91 -12.89
N ALA A 128 3.66 8.75 -12.24
CA ALA A 128 3.27 8.66 -10.84
C ALA A 128 4.27 9.34 -9.92
N GLU A 129 5.57 9.15 -10.16
CA GLU A 129 6.65 9.82 -9.44
C GLU A 129 6.55 11.34 -9.59
N GLN A 130 6.34 11.83 -10.81
CA GLN A 130 6.19 13.26 -11.09
C GLN A 130 4.96 13.84 -10.38
N ARG A 131 3.81 13.15 -10.42
CA ARG A 131 2.59 13.55 -9.69
C ARG A 131 2.83 13.56 -8.19
N MET A 132 3.51 12.55 -7.65
CA MET A 132 3.83 12.45 -6.22
C MET A 132 4.72 13.61 -5.75
N LYS A 133 5.75 13.95 -6.53
CA LYS A 133 6.63 15.10 -6.27
C LYS A 133 5.85 16.41 -6.24
N MET A 134 4.99 16.63 -7.24
CA MET A 134 4.14 17.82 -7.32
C MET A 134 3.18 17.92 -6.12
N ALA A 135 2.49 16.82 -5.80
CA ALA A 135 1.59 16.74 -4.67
C ALA A 135 2.30 17.02 -3.34
N ASN A 136 3.50 16.47 -3.15
CA ASN A 136 4.30 16.72 -1.96
C ASN A 136 4.68 18.19 -1.81
N ALA A 137 5.14 18.84 -2.89
CA ALA A 137 5.45 20.27 -2.87
C ALA A 137 4.23 21.14 -2.53
N LEU A 138 3.06 20.81 -3.07
CA LEU A 138 1.80 21.51 -2.75
C LEU A 138 1.39 21.31 -1.29
N LEU A 139 1.55 20.11 -0.75
CA LEU A 139 1.26 19.82 0.65
C LEU A 139 2.26 20.49 1.60
N ASP A 140 3.55 20.54 1.25
CA ASP A 140 4.58 21.19 2.06
C ASP A 140 4.35 22.71 2.13
N THR A 141 3.98 23.33 1.02
CA THR A 141 3.61 24.77 0.99
C THR A 141 2.35 25.05 1.81
N ALA A 142 1.35 24.17 1.75
CA ALA A 142 0.17 24.25 2.62
C ALA A 142 0.53 24.07 4.11
N MET A 143 1.40 23.11 4.46
CA MET A 143 1.82 22.88 5.85
C MET A 143 2.64 24.04 6.42
N ALA A 144 3.41 24.74 5.58
CA ALA A 144 4.15 25.93 5.97
C ALA A 144 3.23 27.11 6.32
N THR A 145 2.04 27.18 5.71
CA THR A 145 1.06 28.26 5.93
C THR A 145 -0.04 27.88 6.93
N ALA A 146 -0.20 26.59 7.22
CA ALA A 146 -1.17 26.09 8.18
C ALA A 146 -0.81 26.53 9.61
N ALA A 147 -1.82 27.02 10.33
CA ALA A 147 -1.73 27.28 11.77
C ALA A 147 -1.53 25.95 12.53
N ASN A 148 -0.77 26.02 13.63
CA ASN A 148 -0.55 24.88 14.53
C ASN A 148 -1.80 24.56 15.34
#